data_AF-Q7NGW9-F1
#
_entry.id   AF-Q7NGW9-F1
#
_cell.length_a   1.000
_cell.length_b   1.000
_cell.length_c   1.000
_cell.angle_alpha   90.00
_cell.angle_beta   90.00
_cell.angle_gamma   90.00
#
_symmetry.space_group_name_H-M   'P 1'
#
loop_
_entity.id
_entity.type
_entity.pdbx_description
1 polymer ?
#
loop_
_entity_poly.entity_id
_entity_poly.type
_entity_poly.pdbx_seq_one_letter_code
_entity_poly.pdbx_strand_id
1 'polypeptide(L)'
;MGRKGGPGADFGSGFAQAVQRAPPEEAGLYRFGSALLHIYNALRQVKKSLEVYCLEQGEYSFLSDNPVWLPDIGLAIGCERGVYQGIEREWLYWYDQGGQRYLTPEERTAEAARLATEAAQQAAEAERRAEQAERRVAEAQQQILKEAAARRAVEAQLQALRHRLQEQGIDPGA
;
A
#
# COMPACT_ATOMS: atom_id res chain seq x y z
N MET A 1 13.89 35.33 58.34
CA MET A 1 13.92 34.41 57.16
C MET A 1 12.77 33.43 57.31
N GLY A 2 11.98 33.03 56.31
CA GLY A 2 11.96 33.34 54.89
C GLY A 2 10.79 32.58 54.25
N ARG A 3 9.98 33.34 53.50
CA ARG A 3 9.10 33.00 52.37
C ARG A 3 7.91 32.03 52.57
N LYS A 4 6.75 32.69 52.60
CA LYS A 4 5.39 32.22 52.33
C LYS A 4 5.29 31.38 51.05
N GLY A 5 4.50 30.31 51.10
CA GLY A 5 3.94 29.66 49.92
C GLY A 5 2.97 30.60 49.20
N GLY A 6 3.23 30.82 47.90
CA GLY A 6 2.34 31.53 46.97
C GLY A 6 1.48 30.54 46.18
N PRO A 7 0.33 30.99 45.66
CA PRO A 7 -0.75 30.13 45.17
C PRO A 7 -0.40 29.46 43.84
N GLY A 8 -0.98 28.27 43.63
CA GLY A 8 -0.90 27.53 42.37
C GLY A 8 -1.33 28.41 41.20
N ALA A 9 -0.39 28.68 40.30
CA ALA A 9 -0.68 29.34 39.05
C ALA A 9 -1.44 28.37 38.16
N ASP A 10 -2.70 28.70 37.91
CA ASP A 10 -3.58 28.03 36.98
C ASP A 10 -3.12 28.35 35.54
N PHE A 11 -2.17 27.56 35.04
CA PHE A 11 -1.47 27.81 33.76
C PHE A 11 -2.37 27.68 32.52
N GLY A 12 -3.60 27.16 32.66
CA GLY A 12 -4.58 27.07 31.57
C GLY A 12 -5.20 28.42 31.18
N SER A 13 -5.37 29.33 32.14
CA SER A 13 -6.08 30.60 31.91
C SER A 13 -5.24 31.65 31.16
N GLY A 14 -3.92 31.70 31.41
CA GLY A 14 -3.04 32.68 30.77
C GLY A 14 -2.75 32.42 29.29
N PHE A 15 -2.84 31.16 28.86
CA PHE A 15 -2.55 30.75 27.47
C PHE A 15 -3.73 31.03 26.54
N ALA A 16 -4.96 30.75 26.95
CA ALA A 16 -6.17 31.15 26.21
C ALA A 16 -6.19 32.66 25.91
N GLN A 17 -5.73 33.45 26.88
CA GLN A 17 -5.64 34.91 26.76
C GLN A 17 -4.48 35.36 25.83
N ALA A 18 -3.41 34.58 25.72
CA ALA A 18 -2.28 34.86 24.82
C ALA A 18 -2.61 34.54 23.35
N VAL A 19 -3.34 33.45 23.09
CA VAL A 19 -3.83 33.08 21.75
C VAL A 19 -4.82 34.13 21.21
N GLN A 20 -5.63 34.73 22.08
CA GLN A 20 -6.55 35.82 21.73
C GLN A 20 -5.84 37.12 21.31
N ARG A 21 -4.53 37.24 21.58
CA ARG A 21 -3.71 38.44 21.36
C ARG A 21 -2.65 38.28 20.27
N ALA A 22 -2.40 37.06 19.80
CA ALA A 22 -1.39 36.78 18.79
C ALA A 22 -1.98 36.98 17.38
N PRO A 23 -1.37 37.82 16.52
CA PRO A 23 -1.84 38.01 15.15
C PRO A 23 -1.69 36.70 14.35
N PRO A 24 -2.65 36.35 13.49
CA PRO A 24 -2.75 35.06 12.78
C PRO A 24 -1.65 34.82 11.72
N GLU A 25 -0.55 35.56 11.75
CA GLU A 25 0.51 35.55 10.74
C GLU A 25 1.81 34.87 11.24
N GLU A 26 1.95 34.62 12.55
CA GLU A 26 3.13 33.96 13.13
C GLU A 26 2.93 32.45 13.39
N ALA A 27 1.69 31.97 13.35
CA ALA A 27 1.36 30.54 13.42
C ALA A 27 0.78 30.14 12.05
N GLY A 28 1.19 28.99 11.51
CA GLY A 28 0.60 28.46 10.28
C GLY A 28 -0.86 28.09 10.51
N LEU A 29 -1.78 29.05 10.36
CA LEU A 29 -3.22 28.85 10.45
C LEU A 29 -3.71 28.17 9.17
N TYR A 30 -4.30 27.00 9.33
CA TYR A 30 -5.07 26.35 8.27
C TYR A 30 -6.56 26.51 8.59
N ARG A 31 -7.30 27.21 7.73
CA ARG A 31 -8.75 27.41 7.86
C ARG A 31 -9.49 26.35 7.04
N PHE A 32 -10.15 25.41 7.70
CA PHE A 32 -11.07 24.46 7.08
C PHE A 32 -12.46 24.60 7.74
N GLY A 33 -13.34 25.40 7.13
CA GLY A 33 -14.69 25.63 7.66
C GLY A 33 -14.71 26.35 9.03
N SER A 34 -15.44 25.79 10.00
CA SER A 34 -15.54 26.23 11.40
C SER A 34 -14.30 25.88 12.23
N ALA A 35 -13.50 24.91 11.81
CA ALA A 35 -12.35 24.45 12.55
C ALA A 35 -11.12 25.31 12.22
N LEU A 36 -10.72 26.17 13.15
CA LEU A 36 -9.39 26.77 13.13
C LEU A 36 -8.41 25.80 13.78
N LEU A 37 -7.60 25.16 12.94
CA LEU A 37 -6.51 24.31 13.39
C LEU A 37 -5.28 25.19 13.66
N HIS A 38 -4.96 25.40 14.94
CA HIS A 38 -3.71 26.04 15.35
C HIS A 38 -2.70 24.96 15.74
N ILE A 39 -1.65 24.82 14.93
CA ILE A 39 -0.50 23.98 15.22
C ILE A 39 0.60 24.89 15.75
N TYR A 40 0.77 24.94 17.06
CA TYR A 40 1.85 25.70 17.66
C TYR A 40 3.15 24.87 17.65
N ASN A 41 4.17 25.39 16.96
CA ASN A 41 5.55 24.97 17.18
C ASN A 41 6.41 26.23 17.32
N ALA A 42 6.14 27.05 18.34
CA ALA A 42 6.99 28.21 18.57
C ALA A 42 8.03 27.91 19.65
N LEU A 43 9.24 27.68 19.13
CA LEU A 43 10.48 28.21 19.68
C LEU A 43 10.74 27.84 21.16
N ARG A 44 11.42 26.71 21.46
CA ARG A 44 12.52 26.59 22.47
C ARG A 44 12.94 25.14 22.83
N GLN A 45 14.10 25.07 23.49
CA GLN A 45 15.05 23.99 23.82
C GLN A 45 14.56 22.62 24.34
N VAL A 46 13.27 22.38 24.59
CA VAL A 46 12.80 21.11 25.17
C VAL A 46 11.65 20.55 24.35
N LYS A 47 11.85 19.34 23.81
CA LYS A 47 10.92 18.56 22.98
C LYS A 47 9.56 18.37 23.69
N LYS A 48 8.61 19.27 23.47
CA LYS A 48 7.20 18.97 23.75
C LYS A 48 6.49 18.59 22.45
N SER A 49 5.54 17.67 22.60
CA SER A 49 4.79 17.07 21.50
C SER A 49 3.89 18.08 20.79
N LEU A 50 3.53 17.77 19.55
CA LEU A 50 2.69 18.61 18.71
C LEU A 50 1.25 18.64 19.28
N GLU A 51 0.80 19.83 19.68
CA GLU A 51 -0.51 20.07 20.31
C GLU A 51 -1.52 20.57 19.28
N VAL A 52 -2.75 20.05 19.34
CA VAL A 52 -3.85 20.41 18.43
C VAL A 52 -4.92 21.17 19.22
N TYR A 53 -5.34 22.32 18.69
CA TYR A 53 -6.43 23.13 19.25
C TYR A 53 -7.54 23.29 18.21
N CYS A 54 -8.80 23.21 18.65
CA CYS A 54 -9.98 23.54 17.84
C CYS A 54 -10.64 24.81 18.35
N LEU A 55 -11.23 25.59 17.44
CA LEU A 55 -12.08 26.73 17.81
C LEU A 55 -13.54 26.26 17.84
N GLU A 56 -14.14 26.19 19.02
CA GLU A 56 -15.57 25.94 19.20
C GLU A 56 -16.23 27.17 19.82
N GLN A 57 -17.28 27.70 19.18
CA GLN A 57 -18.05 28.85 19.67
C GLN A 57 -17.23 30.10 20.06
N GLY A 58 -16.05 30.29 19.46
CA GLY A 58 -15.18 31.43 19.74
C GLY A 58 -14.12 31.21 20.82
N GLU A 59 -14.07 30.02 21.42
CA GLU A 59 -13.04 29.60 22.38
C GLU A 59 -12.17 28.48 21.82
N TYR A 60 -10.86 28.56 22.07
CA TYR A 60 -9.91 27.52 21.67
C TYR A 60 -9.86 26.42 22.74
N SER A 61 -10.32 25.23 22.38
CA SER A 61 -10.25 24.04 23.23
C SER A 61 -9.05 23.18 22.82
N PHE A 62 -8.20 22.84 23.79
CA PHE A 62 -7.11 21.88 23.60
C PHE A 62 -7.70 20.49 23.35
N LEU A 63 -7.24 19.83 22.29
CA LEU A 63 -7.64 18.47 21.97
C LEU A 63 -6.53 17.52 22.40
N SER A 64 -6.79 16.75 23.46
CA SER A 64 -5.86 15.72 23.96
C SER A 64 -5.91 14.41 23.18
N ASP A 65 -6.95 14.22 22.36
CA ASP A 65 -7.16 12.98 21.62
C ASP A 65 -6.25 12.92 20.39
N ASN A 66 -5.78 11.72 20.05
CA ASN A 66 -4.95 11.49 18.89
C ASN A 66 -5.33 10.13 18.26
N PRO A 67 -6.04 10.12 17.12
CA PRO A 67 -6.44 11.26 16.29
C PRO A 67 -7.80 11.88 16.70
N VAL A 68 -7.98 13.17 16.46
CA VAL A 68 -9.23 13.92 16.73
C VAL A 68 -10.13 13.87 15.51
N TRP A 69 -11.37 13.39 15.67
CA TRP A 69 -12.36 13.39 14.60
C TRP A 69 -12.96 14.79 14.38
N LEU A 70 -12.91 15.27 13.14
CA LEU A 70 -13.52 16.52 12.70
C LEU A 70 -14.77 16.20 11.86
N PRO A 71 -15.97 16.18 12.47
CA PRO A 71 -17.19 15.75 11.79
C PRO A 71 -17.55 16.63 10.59
N ASP A 72 -17.20 17.92 10.61
CA ASP A 72 -17.50 18.89 9.55
C ASP A 72 -16.87 18.52 8.20
N ILE A 73 -15.69 17.88 8.22
CA ILE A 73 -14.94 17.49 7.02
C ILE A 73 -14.86 15.97 6.84
N GLY A 74 -15.42 15.19 7.77
CA GLY A 74 -15.38 13.73 7.74
C GLY A 74 -13.96 13.17 7.77
N LEU A 75 -13.04 13.85 8.46
CA LEU A 75 -11.64 13.46 8.58
C LEU A 75 -11.20 13.57 10.03
N ALA A 76 -10.24 12.76 10.43
CA ALA A 76 -9.56 12.91 11.70
C ALA A 76 -8.15 13.50 11.50
N ILE A 77 -7.62 14.14 12.53
CA ILE A 77 -6.29 14.71 12.54
C ILE A 77 -5.48 14.20 13.73
N GLY A 78 -4.24 13.82 13.50
CA GLY A 78 -3.40 13.26 14.55
C GLY A 78 -1.92 13.55 14.36
N CYS A 79 -1.17 13.32 15.44
CA CYS A 79 0.27 13.54 15.51
C CYS A 79 0.95 12.17 15.62
N GLU A 80 1.79 11.82 14.65
CA GLU A 80 2.51 10.55 14.66
C GLU A 80 3.97 10.77 14.30
N ARG A 81 4.87 9.99 14.90
CA ARG A 81 6.28 10.01 14.50
C ARG A 81 6.41 9.34 13.15
N GLY A 82 6.95 10.09 12.19
CA GLY A 82 7.24 9.57 10.87
C GLY A 82 8.39 10.30 10.20
N VAL A 83 8.74 9.85 9.00
CA VAL A 83 9.75 10.48 8.17
C VAL A 83 9.04 11.11 6.98
N TYR A 84 9.01 12.43 6.95
CA TYR A 84 8.47 13.19 5.82
C TYR A 84 9.59 14.06 5.24
N GLN A 85 9.76 13.99 3.92
CA GLN A 85 10.88 14.64 3.20
C GLN A 85 12.27 14.36 3.82
N GLY A 86 12.48 13.14 4.34
CA GLY A 86 13.75 12.71 4.94
C GLY A 86 14.00 13.22 6.37
N ILE A 87 13.02 13.87 7.00
CA ILE A 87 13.14 14.39 8.36
C ILE A 87 12.26 13.56 9.31
N GLU A 88 12.90 12.88 10.27
CA GLU A 88 12.21 12.11 11.31
C GLU A 88 11.76 13.03 12.46
N ARG A 89 10.46 13.26 12.57
CA ARG A 89 9.82 14.09 13.61
C ARG A 89 8.38 13.63 13.87
N GLU A 90 7.74 14.24 14.85
CA GLU A 90 6.28 14.19 14.98
C GLU A 90 5.68 15.05 13.87
N TRP A 91 4.94 14.39 12.98
CA TRP A 91 4.24 15.00 11.86
C TRP A 91 2.74 14.93 12.08
N LEU A 92 2.07 15.89 11.48
CA LEU A 92 0.62 15.91 11.42
C LEU A 92 0.14 15.06 10.26
N TYR A 93 -0.80 14.16 10.53
CA TYR A 93 -1.43 13.35 9.49
C TYR A 93 -2.94 13.44 9.56
N TRP A 94 -3.56 13.21 8.40
CA TRP A 94 -4.98 12.96 8.29
C TRP A 94 -5.25 11.49 8.55
N TYR A 95 -6.39 11.20 9.15
CA TYR A 95 -6.89 9.87 9.42
C TYR A 95 -8.32 9.75 8.88
N ASP A 96 -8.70 8.55 8.47
CA ASP A 96 -10.07 8.25 8.08
C ASP A 96 -10.97 8.01 9.32
N GLN A 97 -12.24 7.69 9.07
CA GLN A 97 -13.22 7.38 10.13
C GLN A 97 -12.84 6.17 10.99
N GLY A 98 -12.05 5.25 10.44
CA GLY A 98 -11.54 4.08 11.15
C GLY A 98 -10.28 4.38 11.97
N GLY A 99 -9.77 5.61 11.94
CA GLY A 99 -8.50 5.97 12.56
C GLY A 99 -7.29 5.47 11.76
N GLN A 100 -7.46 5.17 10.47
CA GLN A 100 -6.35 4.78 9.59
C GLN A 100 -5.72 6.04 8.97
N ARG A 101 -4.40 6.14 9.10
CA ARG A 101 -3.61 7.25 8.56
C ARG A 101 -3.65 7.27 7.03
N TYR A 102 -3.88 8.44 6.45
CA TYR A 102 -3.64 8.68 5.03
C TYR A 102 -2.14 8.71 4.75
N LEU A 103 -1.71 7.87 3.81
CA LEU A 103 -0.32 7.77 3.38
C LEU A 103 0.18 9.08 2.76
N THR A 104 1.43 9.44 3.02
CA THR A 104 2.09 10.56 2.34
C THR A 104 2.21 10.28 0.83
N PRO A 105 2.38 11.31 -0.02
CA PRO A 105 2.62 11.12 -1.45
C PRO A 105 3.78 10.15 -1.75
N GLU A 106 4.84 10.22 -0.94
CA GLU A 106 6.00 9.33 -1.06
C GLU A 106 5.64 7.89 -0.70
N GLU A 107 4.92 7.68 0.41
CA GLU A 107 4.43 6.36 0.82
C GLU A 107 3.49 5.75 -0.22
N ARG A 108 2.58 6.56 -0.79
CA ARG A 108 1.68 6.12 -1.87
C ARG A 108 2.46 5.69 -3.12
N THR A 109 3.51 6.43 -3.47
CA THR A 109 4.35 6.12 -4.62
C THR A 109 5.15 4.85 -4.38
N ALA A 110 5.71 4.68 -3.18
CA ALA A 110 6.42 3.47 -2.78
C ALA A 110 5.51 2.23 -2.82
N GLU A 111 4.28 2.35 -2.29
CA GLU A 111 3.30 1.26 -2.30
C GLU A 111 2.86 0.92 -3.73
N ALA A 112 2.59 1.94 -4.57
CA ALA A 112 2.27 1.72 -5.97
C ALA A 112 3.42 1.03 -6.73
N ALA A 113 4.67 1.41 -6.46
CA ALA A 113 5.84 0.77 -7.05
C ALA A 113 6.00 -0.69 -6.60
N ARG A 114 5.74 -0.97 -5.32
CA ARG A 114 5.74 -2.33 -4.76
C ARG A 114 4.70 -3.20 -5.45
N LEU A 115 3.46 -2.72 -5.52
CA LEU A 115 2.36 -3.43 -6.18
C LEU A 115 2.63 -3.66 -7.67
N ALA A 116 3.19 -2.66 -8.37
CA ALA A 116 3.58 -2.80 -9.77
C ALA A 116 4.67 -3.87 -9.97
N THR A 117 5.64 -3.92 -9.06
CA THR A 117 6.72 -4.92 -9.08
C THR A 117 6.16 -6.32 -8.85
N GLU A 118 5.27 -6.49 -7.88
CA GLU A 118 4.61 -7.77 -7.58
C GLU A 118 3.75 -8.25 -8.75
N ALA A 119 2.96 -7.35 -9.36
CA ALA A 119 2.17 -7.66 -10.54
C ALA A 119 3.04 -8.07 -11.73
N ALA A 120 4.16 -7.38 -11.96
CA ALA A 120 5.10 -7.73 -13.02
C ALA A 120 5.74 -9.11 -12.80
N GLN A 121 6.09 -9.45 -11.55
CA GLN A 121 6.64 -10.77 -11.22
C GLN A 121 5.62 -11.88 -11.47
N GLN A 122 4.36 -11.68 -11.06
CA GLN A 122 3.29 -12.65 -11.29
C GLN A 122 3.02 -12.85 -12.79
N ALA A 123 3.01 -11.77 -13.57
CA ALA A 123 2.84 -11.84 -15.03
C ALA A 123 3.98 -12.63 -15.70
N ALA A 124 5.23 -12.35 -15.33
CA ALA A 124 6.40 -13.06 -15.86
C ALA A 124 6.43 -14.55 -15.46
N GLU A 125 5.90 -14.90 -14.29
CA GLU A 125 5.74 -16.31 -13.91
C GLU A 125 4.63 -17.00 -14.71
N ALA A 126 3.49 -16.33 -14.90
CA ALA A 126 2.40 -16.85 -15.70
C ALA A 126 2.81 -17.09 -17.16
N GLU A 127 3.57 -16.15 -17.75
CA GLU A 127 4.11 -16.27 -19.10
C GLU A 127 5.06 -17.47 -19.22
N ARG A 128 6.01 -17.63 -18.29
CA ARG A 128 6.90 -18.79 -18.27
C ARG A 128 6.16 -20.12 -18.15
N ARG A 129 5.08 -20.16 -17.35
CA ARG A 129 4.22 -21.35 -17.23
C ARG A 129 3.48 -21.64 -18.54
N ALA A 130 2.97 -20.61 -19.22
CA ALA A 130 2.32 -20.74 -20.52
C ALA A 130 3.29 -21.27 -21.58
N GLU A 131 4.48 -20.68 -21.70
CA GLU A 131 5.52 -21.16 -22.61
C GLU A 131 5.91 -22.62 -22.34
N GLN A 132 6.05 -23.01 -21.08
CA GLN A 132 6.35 -24.40 -20.71
C GLN A 132 5.20 -25.34 -21.08
N ALA A 133 3.95 -24.92 -20.90
CA ALA A 133 2.79 -25.71 -21.31
C ALA A 133 2.75 -25.88 -22.84
N GLU A 134 3.00 -24.81 -23.60
CA GLU A 134 3.06 -24.85 -25.07
C GLU A 134 4.17 -25.79 -25.55
N ARG A 135 5.36 -25.72 -24.95
CA ARG A 135 6.46 -26.64 -25.26
C ARG A 135 6.07 -28.10 -25.01
N ARG A 136 5.44 -28.39 -23.88
CA ARG A 136 4.98 -29.75 -23.56
C ARG A 136 3.93 -30.24 -24.55
N VAL A 137 3.00 -29.37 -24.96
CA VAL A 137 2.00 -29.70 -25.98
C VAL A 137 2.68 -29.99 -27.32
N ALA A 138 3.64 -29.16 -27.74
CA ALA A 138 4.40 -29.38 -28.97
C ALA A 138 5.21 -30.68 -28.93
N GLU A 139 5.89 -30.97 -27.83
CA GLU A 139 6.63 -32.23 -27.61
C GLU A 139 5.69 -33.44 -27.68
N ALA A 140 4.54 -33.38 -27.01
CA ALA A 140 3.53 -34.43 -27.05
C ALA A 140 2.99 -34.66 -28.48
N GLN A 141 2.70 -33.58 -29.22
CA GLN A 141 2.28 -33.66 -30.61
C GLN A 141 3.35 -34.32 -31.50
N GLN A 142 4.62 -33.93 -31.33
CA GLN A 142 5.73 -34.56 -32.06
C GLN A 142 5.83 -36.06 -31.75
N GLN A 143 5.63 -36.44 -30.49
CA GLN A 143 5.67 -37.84 -30.10
C GLN A 143 4.54 -38.64 -30.74
N ILE A 144 3.32 -38.10 -30.75
CA ILE A 144 2.16 -38.71 -31.42
C ILE A 144 2.44 -38.88 -32.92
N LEU A 145 2.98 -37.86 -33.59
CA LEU A 145 3.33 -37.94 -35.01
C LEU A 145 4.40 -38.99 -35.29
N LYS A 146 5.45 -39.07 -34.46
CA LYS A 146 6.49 -40.10 -34.57
C LYS A 146 5.92 -41.50 -34.39
N GLU A 147 5.06 -41.68 -33.40
CA GLU A 147 4.44 -42.97 -33.13
C GLU A 147 3.49 -43.38 -34.27
N ALA A 148 2.68 -42.45 -34.79
CA ALA A 148 1.83 -42.69 -35.95
C ALA A 148 2.65 -43.08 -37.20
N ALA A 149 3.78 -42.40 -37.43
CA ALA A 149 4.69 -42.73 -38.53
C ALA A 149 5.32 -44.13 -38.35
N ALA A 150 5.74 -44.48 -37.13
CA ALA A 150 6.28 -45.79 -36.82
C ALA A 150 5.23 -46.90 -37.03
N ARG A 151 4.00 -46.69 -36.52
CA ARG A 151 2.87 -47.62 -36.73
C ARG A 151 2.59 -47.84 -38.22
N ARG A 152 2.55 -46.76 -39.00
CA ARG A 152 2.34 -46.82 -40.45
C ARG A 152 3.46 -47.57 -41.17
N ALA A 153 4.71 -47.39 -40.75
CA ALA A 153 5.85 -48.10 -41.34
C ALA A 153 5.79 -49.61 -41.08
N VAL A 154 5.44 -50.01 -39.86
CA VAL A 154 5.24 -51.42 -39.49
C VAL A 154 4.09 -52.04 -40.28
N GLU A 155 2.96 -51.34 -40.41
CA GLU A 155 1.83 -51.79 -41.22
C GLU A 155 2.22 -51.99 -42.69
N ALA A 156 2.96 -51.03 -43.28
CA ALA A 156 3.42 -51.13 -44.66
C ALA A 156 4.37 -52.33 -44.86
N GLN A 157 5.28 -52.59 -43.91
CA GLN A 157 6.16 -53.76 -43.95
C GLN A 157 5.38 -55.07 -43.88
N LEU A 158 4.38 -55.15 -42.99
CA LEU A 158 3.51 -56.33 -42.86
C LEU A 158 2.70 -56.56 -44.14
N GLN A 159 2.15 -55.50 -44.74
CA GLN A 159 1.42 -55.58 -46.01
C GLN A 159 2.34 -56.07 -47.14
N ALA A 160 3.56 -55.54 -47.23
CA ALA A 160 4.53 -55.98 -48.23
C ALA A 160 4.91 -57.45 -48.06
N LEU A 161 5.10 -57.91 -46.81
CA LEU A 161 5.39 -59.31 -46.53
C LEU A 161 4.23 -60.23 -46.92
N ARG A 162 3.00 -59.84 -46.56
CA ARG A 162 1.78 -60.57 -46.94
C ARG A 162 1.64 -60.69 -48.46
N HIS A 163 1.82 -59.59 -49.18
CA HIS A 163 1.79 -59.58 -50.65
C HIS A 163 2.83 -60.55 -51.24
N ARG A 164 4.07 -60.51 -50.73
CA ARG A 164 5.14 -61.40 -51.19
C ARG A 164 4.87 -62.89 -50.92
N LEU A 165 4.26 -63.22 -49.77
CA LEU A 165 3.88 -64.60 -49.44
C LEU A 165 2.74 -65.11 -50.35
N GLN A 166 1.77 -64.24 -50.68
CA GLN A 166 0.71 -64.56 -51.64
C GLN A 166 1.27 -64.84 -53.05
N GLU A 167 2.24 -64.06 -53.51
CA GLU A 167 2.93 -64.29 -54.80
C GLU A 167 3.67 -65.64 -54.83
N GLN A 168 4.11 -66.15 -53.67
CA GLN A 168 4.75 -67.46 -53.55
C GLN A 168 3.76 -68.63 -53.40
N GLY A 169 2.45 -68.37 -53.46
CA GLY A 169 1.41 -69.40 -53.41
C GLY A 169 1.20 -70.03 -52.02
N ILE A 170 1.69 -69.39 -50.96
CA ILE A 170 1.51 -69.83 -49.58
C ILE A 170 0.42 -68.97 -48.96
N ASP A 171 -0.80 -69.51 -48.83
CA ASP A 171 -1.94 -68.81 -48.24
C ASP A 171 -1.77 -68.70 -46.72
N PRO A 172 -1.57 -67.49 -46.14
CA PRO A 172 -1.23 -67.34 -44.73
C PRO A 172 -2.46 -67.37 -43.80
N GLY A 173 -3.57 -67.99 -44.22
CA GLY A 173 -4.87 -67.92 -43.56
C GLY A 173 -5.64 -69.24 -43.35
N ALA A 174 -4.99 -70.41 -43.50
CA ALA A 174 -5.58 -71.71 -43.17
C ALA A 174 -5.16 -72.21 -41.77
#